data_AF-A0A1Z9HY25-F1
#
_entry.id   AF-A0A1Z9HY25-F1
#
_cell.length_a   1.000
_cell.length_b   1.000
_cell.length_c   1.000
_cell.angle_alpha   90.00
_cell.angle_beta   90.00
_cell.angle_gamma   90.00
#
_symmetry.space_group_name_H-M   'P 1'
#
loop_
_entity.id
_entity.type
_entity.pdbx_description
1 polymer ?
#
loop_
_entity_poly.entity_id
_entity_poly.type
_entity_poly.pdbx_seq_one_letter_code
_entity_poly.pdbx_strand_id
1 'polypeptide(L)'
;MSVKDKNFYNEASANKLGWTPQWFGEDSFDEDLVKAVKKWQRNLGITSDGLVGPQTYRRVWTERESKISHYKQDLICSPKKKNQLVHNGQFYDIKWDKVVLWDEPGGLDCDKGTYSSYAGKPDRSPNFFVTHWDAALSAASCARIGKQRRLSVHFCIDNDGTIYQLLDTQHAAWQAGSRLWNHNSIGVEISNAYYLKYQDWYVKNGFGERPIIEPLRCHGAKLKKSLGFYDVQLDALTALYEAMHRKLKIPLETPLDGDSRPITGVYKPATKAKFDGFVHHYQLTRNKIDCAGLDLSEICKKAKTLKNN
;
A
#
# COMPACT_ATOMS: atom_id res chain seq x y z
N MET A 1 -10.75 -13.36 24.41
CA MET A 1 -9.47 -12.83 24.92
C MET A 1 -9.79 -11.97 26.14
N SER A 2 -9.24 -12.33 27.30
CA SER A 2 -9.45 -11.59 28.56
C SER A 2 -8.79 -10.21 28.48
N VAL A 3 -9.11 -9.29 29.39
CA VAL A 3 -8.43 -7.97 29.46
C VAL A 3 -6.93 -8.16 29.68
N LYS A 4 -6.54 -9.09 30.56
CA LYS A 4 -5.13 -9.42 30.83
C LYS A 4 -4.37 -9.85 29.57
N ASP A 5 -4.98 -10.71 28.76
CA ASP A 5 -4.37 -11.15 27.49
C ASP A 5 -4.20 -9.99 26.49
N LYS A 6 -5.17 -9.05 26.48
CA LYS A 6 -5.10 -7.86 25.61
C LYS A 6 -4.02 -6.89 26.06
N ASN A 7 -3.85 -6.70 27.37
CA ASN A 7 -2.80 -5.84 27.91
C ASN A 7 -1.43 -6.40 27.57
N PHE A 8 -1.23 -7.70 27.77
CA PHE A 8 -0.01 -8.39 27.38
C PHE A 8 0.28 -8.26 25.87
N TYR A 9 -0.73 -8.45 25.03
CA TYR A 9 -0.60 -8.24 23.58
C TYR A 9 -0.18 -6.80 23.26
N ASN A 10 -0.85 -5.82 23.86
CA ASN A 10 -0.61 -4.40 23.59
C ASN A 10 0.78 -3.97 24.06
N GLU A 11 1.25 -4.45 25.21
CA GLU A 11 2.61 -4.22 25.69
C GLU A 11 3.66 -4.80 24.73
N ALA A 12 3.48 -6.05 24.29
CA ALA A 12 4.37 -6.67 23.30
C ALA A 12 4.33 -5.91 21.95
N SER A 13 3.15 -5.46 21.52
CA SER A 13 2.98 -4.64 20.32
C SER A 13 3.69 -3.30 20.44
N ALA A 14 3.55 -2.62 21.59
CA ALA A 14 4.20 -1.35 21.91
C ALA A 14 5.71 -1.46 21.86
N ASN A 15 6.27 -2.47 22.54
CA ASN A 15 7.71 -2.74 22.53
C ASN A 15 8.25 -3.00 21.12
N LYS A 16 7.47 -3.68 20.28
CA LYS A 16 7.86 -3.98 18.89
C LYS A 16 7.74 -2.79 17.94
N LEU A 17 6.68 -1.98 18.07
CA LEU A 17 6.31 -0.95 17.10
C LEU A 17 6.58 0.48 17.60
N GLY A 18 7.04 0.65 18.84
CA GLY A 18 7.43 1.92 19.43
C GLY A 18 6.27 2.89 19.71
N TRP A 19 5.08 2.37 19.98
CA TRP A 19 3.94 3.19 20.42
C TRP A 19 3.76 3.13 21.95
N THR A 20 3.11 4.13 22.54
CA THR A 20 2.86 4.18 23.99
C THR A 20 1.37 4.43 24.29
N PRO A 21 0.86 4.09 25.49
CA PRO A 21 -0.55 4.34 25.87
C PRO A 21 -1.01 5.78 25.61
N GLN A 22 -0.10 6.76 25.73
CA GLN A 22 -0.39 8.18 25.53
C GLN A 22 -0.88 8.49 24.12
N TRP A 23 -0.61 7.62 23.14
CA TRP A 23 -1.13 7.75 21.78
C TRP A 23 -2.65 7.65 21.72
N PHE A 24 -3.26 7.02 22.73
CA PHE A 24 -4.70 6.87 22.90
C PHE A 24 -5.25 7.67 24.08
N GLY A 25 -4.42 8.54 24.70
CA GLY A 25 -4.83 9.39 25.82
C GLY A 25 -4.78 8.73 27.19
N GLU A 26 -4.06 7.60 27.31
CA GLU A 26 -3.94 6.82 28.54
C GLU A 26 -2.47 6.74 28.98
N ASP A 27 -2.20 6.33 30.22
CA ASP A 27 -0.83 6.30 30.76
C ASP A 27 -0.27 4.88 30.98
N SER A 28 -1.13 3.87 31.05
CA SER A 28 -0.76 2.50 31.44
C SER A 28 -1.38 1.44 30.54
N PHE A 29 -0.82 0.23 30.56
CA PHE A 29 -1.37 -0.94 29.85
C PHE A 29 -2.43 -1.65 30.70
N ASP A 30 -3.61 -1.03 30.81
CA ASP A 30 -4.72 -1.49 31.64
C ASP A 30 -6.04 -1.63 30.85
N GLU A 31 -7.13 -1.86 31.57
CA GLU A 31 -8.46 -1.97 30.98
C GLU A 31 -8.91 -0.68 30.27
N ASP A 32 -8.47 0.47 30.76
CA ASP A 32 -8.87 1.77 30.24
C ASP A 32 -8.19 2.04 28.90
N LEU A 33 -6.92 1.65 28.74
CA LEU A 33 -6.28 1.57 27.42
C LEU A 33 -7.05 0.69 26.44
N VAL A 34 -7.50 -0.50 26.86
CA VAL A 34 -8.28 -1.38 25.98
C VAL A 34 -9.61 -0.72 25.57
N LYS A 35 -10.28 0.01 26.47
CA LYS A 35 -11.50 0.77 26.16
C LYS A 35 -11.22 1.94 25.21
N ALA A 36 -10.15 2.69 25.44
CA ALA A 36 -9.72 3.82 24.62
C ALA A 36 -9.41 3.36 23.19
N VAL A 37 -8.64 2.29 23.02
CA VAL A 37 -8.32 1.69 21.72
C VAL A 37 -9.60 1.23 21.01
N LYS A 38 -10.52 0.55 21.70
CA LYS A 38 -11.82 0.16 21.10
C LYS A 38 -12.63 1.35 20.60
N LYS A 39 -12.71 2.41 21.40
CA LYS A 39 -13.42 3.64 21.05
C LYS A 39 -12.80 4.27 19.81
N TRP A 40 -11.48 4.37 19.77
CA TRP A 40 -10.74 4.90 18.63
C TRP A 40 -10.94 4.06 17.36
N GLN A 41 -10.83 2.73 17.44
CA GLN A 41 -11.07 1.80 16.33
C GLN A 41 -12.49 1.94 15.76
N ARG A 42 -13.49 2.04 16.64
CA ARG A 42 -14.89 2.23 16.25
C ARG A 42 -15.10 3.52 15.47
N ASN A 43 -14.46 4.61 15.89
CA ASN A 43 -14.54 5.91 15.19
C ASN A 43 -13.97 5.82 13.76
N LEU A 44 -12.95 4.98 13.56
CA LEU A 44 -12.35 4.72 12.25
C LEU A 44 -13.05 3.61 11.44
N GLY A 45 -14.11 3.00 11.98
CA GLY A 45 -14.86 1.94 11.30
C GLY A 45 -14.05 0.68 11.02
N ILE A 46 -13.00 0.41 11.79
CA ILE A 46 -12.23 -0.84 11.77
C ILE A 46 -12.67 -1.76 12.92
N THR A 47 -12.19 -3.00 12.92
CA THR A 47 -12.49 -3.96 13.99
C THR A 47 -12.13 -3.38 15.36
N SER A 48 -13.13 -3.23 16.24
CA SER A 48 -12.96 -2.65 17.58
C SER A 48 -12.65 -3.70 18.64
N ASP A 49 -11.50 -4.36 18.53
CA ASP A 49 -11.07 -5.43 19.44
C ASP A 49 -10.29 -4.93 20.67
N GLY A 50 -9.83 -3.67 20.67
CA GLY A 50 -8.99 -3.08 21.71
C GLY A 50 -7.52 -3.47 21.59
N LEU A 51 -7.12 -4.04 20.46
CA LEU A 51 -5.75 -4.44 20.18
C LEU A 51 -5.09 -3.45 19.21
N VAL A 52 -3.90 -2.99 19.56
CA VAL A 52 -3.08 -2.20 18.65
C VAL A 52 -2.30 -3.15 17.74
N GLY A 53 -3.05 -3.82 16.87
CA GLY A 53 -2.49 -4.65 15.82
C GLY A 53 -1.94 -3.83 14.65
N PRO A 54 -1.41 -4.49 13.61
CA PRO A 54 -0.73 -3.81 12.51
C PRO A 54 -1.61 -2.81 11.74
N GLN A 55 -2.92 -3.07 11.63
CA GLN A 55 -3.88 -2.13 11.02
C GLN A 55 -4.09 -0.90 11.91
N THR A 56 -4.36 -1.10 13.21
CA THR A 56 -4.54 -0.03 14.21
C THR A 56 -3.30 0.87 14.25
N TYR A 57 -2.11 0.27 14.36
CA TYR A 57 -0.83 0.99 14.42
C TYR A 57 -0.63 1.93 13.22
N ARG A 58 -0.82 1.42 12.00
CA ARG A 58 -0.66 2.21 10.77
C ARG A 58 -1.60 3.43 10.77
N ARG A 59 -2.86 3.25 11.20
CA ARG A 59 -3.84 4.35 11.25
C ARG A 59 -3.52 5.40 12.33
N VAL A 60 -3.04 4.99 13.51
CA VAL A 60 -2.69 5.94 14.59
C VAL A 60 -1.39 6.66 14.29
N TRP A 61 -0.42 5.99 13.63
CA TRP A 61 0.78 6.62 13.13
C TRP A 61 0.45 7.78 12.19
N THR A 62 -0.37 7.54 11.16
CA THR A 62 -0.84 8.56 10.21
C THR A 62 -1.49 9.74 10.92
N GLU A 63 -2.31 9.48 11.94
CA GLU A 63 -2.95 10.55 12.72
C GLU A 63 -1.94 11.39 13.49
N ARG A 64 -0.93 10.76 14.10
CA ARG A 64 0.13 11.46 14.82
C ARG A 64 1.00 12.27 13.88
N GLU A 65 1.40 11.66 12.76
CA GLU A 65 2.19 12.32 11.73
C GLU A 65 1.44 13.56 11.20
N SER A 66 0.13 13.48 10.95
CA SER A 66 -0.64 14.63 10.49
C SER A 66 -0.66 15.82 11.46
N LYS A 67 -0.45 15.56 12.77
CA LYS A 67 -0.49 16.58 13.84
C LYS A 67 0.88 17.15 14.18
N ILE A 68 1.95 16.37 14.02
CA ILE A 68 3.31 16.72 14.48
C ILE A 68 4.19 17.18 13.32
N SER A 69 3.88 16.78 12.09
CA SER A 69 4.78 16.92 10.94
C SER A 69 4.94 18.37 10.47
N HIS A 70 6.21 18.84 10.45
CA HIS A 70 6.70 19.82 9.49
C HIS A 70 7.05 19.09 8.19
N TYR A 71 6.02 18.63 7.47
CA TYR A 71 6.24 17.89 6.22
C TYR A 71 7.07 18.75 5.27
N LYS A 72 8.24 18.23 4.89
CA LYS A 72 9.02 18.79 3.79
C LYS A 72 8.80 17.89 2.58
N GLN A 73 8.26 18.48 1.52
CA GLN A 73 8.32 17.87 0.21
C GLN A 73 9.77 17.97 -0.25
N ASP A 74 10.54 16.91 -0.04
CA ASP A 74 11.82 16.80 -0.69
C ASP A 74 11.52 16.57 -2.18
N LEU A 75 11.72 17.60 -3.00
CA LEU A 75 11.63 17.51 -4.47
C LEU A 75 12.78 16.62 -4.95
N ILE A 76 12.64 15.31 -4.80
CA ILE A 76 13.63 14.32 -5.20
C ILE A 76 13.25 13.82 -6.58
N CYS A 77 13.53 14.66 -7.58
CA CYS A 77 13.67 14.21 -8.95
C CYS A 77 14.74 15.10 -9.58
N SER A 78 16.01 14.70 -9.42
CA SER A 78 17.04 15.23 -10.31
C SER A 78 16.70 14.78 -11.73
N PRO A 79 16.72 15.66 -12.75
CA PRO A 79 16.40 15.28 -14.11
C PRO A 79 17.38 14.20 -14.58
N LYS A 80 16.90 12.95 -14.67
CA LYS A 80 17.65 11.85 -15.26
C LYS A 80 17.42 11.83 -16.76
N LYS A 81 18.46 11.45 -17.50
CA LYS A 81 18.35 11.22 -18.96
C LYS A 81 17.34 10.13 -19.31
N LYS A 82 17.11 9.17 -18.41
CA LYS A 82 16.16 8.07 -18.59
C LYS A 82 15.71 7.53 -17.22
N ASN A 83 14.40 7.34 -17.05
CA ASN A 83 13.85 6.67 -15.88
C ASN A 83 13.69 5.19 -16.17
N GLN A 84 14.13 4.36 -15.23
CA GLN A 84 14.19 2.92 -15.38
C GLN A 84 13.78 2.25 -14.07
N LEU A 85 13.35 1.01 -14.20
CA LEU A 85 13.06 0.10 -13.09
C LEU A 85 14.05 -1.06 -13.12
N VAL A 86 14.18 -1.75 -11.99
CA VAL A 86 15.15 -2.84 -11.81
C VAL A 86 14.44 -4.19 -11.62
N HIS A 87 14.89 -5.19 -12.36
CA HIS A 87 14.49 -6.58 -12.22
C HIS A 87 15.70 -7.47 -12.40
N ASN A 88 16.04 -8.22 -11.37
CA ASN A 88 17.16 -9.14 -11.34
C ASN A 88 18.48 -8.43 -11.70
N GLY A 89 18.70 -7.26 -11.12
CA GLY A 89 19.84 -6.38 -11.38
C GLY A 89 19.87 -5.74 -12.78
N GLN A 90 18.85 -5.96 -13.62
CA GLN A 90 18.78 -5.39 -14.96
C GLN A 90 17.80 -4.21 -14.99
N PHE A 91 18.23 -3.13 -15.64
CA PHE A 91 17.43 -1.93 -15.84
C PHE A 91 16.49 -2.10 -17.04
N TYR A 92 15.26 -1.61 -16.93
CA TYR A 92 14.30 -1.57 -18.03
C TYR A 92 13.46 -0.30 -17.99
N ASP A 93 13.04 0.14 -19.16
CA ASP A 93 12.40 1.43 -19.32
C ASP A 93 10.95 1.43 -18.84
N ILE A 94 10.54 2.57 -18.27
CA ILE A 94 9.17 2.90 -17.92
C ILE A 94 8.78 4.23 -18.59
N LYS A 95 7.52 4.31 -19.01
CA LYS A 95 6.94 5.50 -19.65
C LYS A 95 6.43 6.49 -18.60
N TRP A 96 7.31 6.84 -17.67
CA TRP A 96 7.05 7.75 -16.56
C TRP A 96 8.32 8.52 -16.22
N ASP A 97 8.18 9.80 -15.93
CA ASP A 97 9.31 10.73 -15.77
C ASP A 97 9.76 10.90 -14.31
N LYS A 98 9.01 10.37 -13.34
CA LYS A 98 9.32 10.47 -11.90
C LYS A 98 9.56 9.11 -11.27
N VAL A 99 10.80 8.63 -11.35
CA VAL A 99 11.20 7.34 -10.77
C VAL A 99 12.45 7.50 -9.91
N VAL A 100 12.40 6.96 -8.69
CA VAL A 100 13.51 6.94 -7.74
C VAL A 100 13.77 5.49 -7.30
N LEU A 101 14.99 5.02 -7.47
CA LEU A 101 15.46 3.72 -7.04
C LEU A 101 15.96 3.78 -5.59
N TRP A 102 16.02 2.62 -4.93
CA TRP A 102 16.38 2.50 -3.52
C TRP A 102 17.81 2.96 -3.20
N ASP A 103 18.72 2.97 -4.19
CA ASP A 103 20.14 3.34 -4.05
C ASP A 103 20.46 4.76 -4.52
N GLU A 104 19.44 5.51 -4.97
CA GLU A 104 19.60 6.89 -5.43
C GLU A 104 19.39 7.90 -4.30
N PRO A 105 19.85 9.16 -4.45
CA PRO A 105 19.58 10.21 -3.49
C PRO A 105 18.06 10.34 -3.24
N GLY A 106 17.66 10.25 -1.97
CA GLY A 106 16.25 10.29 -1.57
C GLY A 106 15.45 9.03 -1.88
N GLY A 107 16.11 7.96 -2.31
CA GLY A 107 15.54 6.63 -2.45
C GLY A 107 14.96 6.10 -1.14
N LEU A 108 13.94 5.26 -1.29
CA LEU A 108 13.33 4.49 -0.20
C LEU A 108 13.69 3.02 -0.42
N ASP A 109 13.94 2.28 0.66
CA ASP A 109 14.40 0.89 0.60
C ASP A 109 13.63 -0.02 1.58
N CYS A 110 13.81 -1.32 1.40
CA CYS A 110 13.35 -2.35 2.34
C CYS A 110 14.53 -2.95 3.11
N ASP A 111 14.41 -3.06 4.44
CA ASP A 111 15.48 -3.61 5.26
C ASP A 111 15.73 -5.10 4.96
N LYS A 112 17.00 -5.51 5.01
CA LYS A 112 17.38 -6.93 4.88
C LYS A 112 16.62 -7.78 5.93
N GLY A 113 16.08 -8.91 5.50
CA GLY A 113 15.28 -9.80 6.36
C GLY A 113 13.82 -9.38 6.52
N THR A 114 13.31 -8.51 5.62
CA THR A 114 11.88 -8.18 5.46
C THR A 114 11.28 -8.67 4.14
N TYR A 115 12.08 -9.37 3.32
CA TYR A 115 11.69 -9.97 2.05
C TYR A 115 12.43 -11.30 1.86
N SER A 116 11.93 -12.14 0.96
CA SER A 116 12.61 -13.38 0.57
C SER A 116 13.58 -13.09 -0.57
N SER A 117 14.89 -13.22 -0.33
CA SER A 117 15.91 -12.99 -1.37
C SER A 117 15.91 -14.09 -2.44
N TYR A 118 16.03 -13.62 -3.68
CA TYR A 118 16.22 -14.42 -4.89
C TYR A 118 17.52 -14.06 -5.62
N ALA A 119 18.45 -13.39 -4.94
CA ALA A 119 19.77 -13.11 -5.50
C ALA A 119 20.47 -14.43 -5.90
N GLY A 120 21.01 -14.48 -7.11
CA GLY A 120 21.69 -15.66 -7.66
C GLY A 120 20.78 -16.87 -7.95
N LYS A 121 19.45 -16.70 -7.89
CA LYS A 121 18.47 -17.74 -8.25
C LYS A 121 17.94 -17.52 -9.67
N PRO A 122 17.30 -18.54 -10.28
CA PRO A 122 16.60 -18.36 -11.55
C PRO A 122 15.64 -17.18 -11.53
N ASP A 123 15.48 -16.54 -12.69
CA ASP A 123 14.62 -15.37 -12.87
C ASP A 123 13.19 -15.70 -12.41
N ARG A 124 12.60 -14.83 -11.60
CA ARG A 124 11.26 -15.07 -11.05
C ARG A 124 10.22 -14.80 -12.13
N SER A 125 9.19 -15.63 -12.16
CA SER A 125 8.00 -15.43 -13.01
C SER A 125 6.76 -15.24 -12.12
N PRO A 126 6.55 -14.03 -11.55
CA PRO A 126 5.35 -13.72 -10.80
C PRO A 126 4.16 -13.65 -11.77
N ASN A 127 3.02 -14.19 -11.37
CA ASN A 127 1.88 -14.27 -12.26
C ASN A 127 0.82 -13.19 -12.00
N PHE A 128 0.81 -12.56 -10.82
CA PHE A 128 -0.06 -11.41 -10.59
C PHE A 128 0.61 -10.24 -9.86
N PHE A 129 -0.02 -9.08 -9.95
CA PHE A 129 0.42 -7.83 -9.33
C PHE A 129 -0.65 -7.38 -8.33
N VAL A 130 -0.25 -7.06 -7.10
CA VAL A 130 -1.18 -6.66 -6.02
C VAL A 130 -1.10 -5.17 -5.76
N THR A 131 -2.25 -4.51 -5.80
CA THR A 131 -2.37 -3.07 -5.58
C THR A 131 -3.01 -2.74 -4.24
N HIS A 132 -2.33 -1.87 -3.51
CA HIS A 132 -2.68 -1.42 -2.17
C HIS A 132 -2.82 0.10 -2.14
N TRP A 133 -3.57 0.60 -1.15
CA TRP A 133 -3.30 1.92 -0.60
C TRP A 133 -2.49 1.77 0.69
N ASP A 134 -1.65 2.75 0.97
CA ASP A 134 -0.74 2.69 2.10
C ASP A 134 -1.39 3.06 3.45
N ALA A 135 -2.54 3.75 3.44
CA ALA A 135 -3.15 4.33 4.62
C ALA A 135 -2.26 5.36 5.35
N ALA A 136 -1.24 5.90 4.67
CA ALA A 136 -0.28 6.88 5.15
C ALA A 136 -0.40 8.21 4.38
N LEU A 137 0.39 9.22 4.77
CA LEU A 137 0.34 10.57 4.18
C LEU A 137 1.26 10.75 2.97
N SER A 138 2.26 9.87 2.82
CA SER A 138 3.26 9.90 1.73
C SER A 138 3.92 8.54 1.55
N ALA A 139 4.57 8.33 0.41
CA ALA A 139 5.38 7.13 0.15
C ALA A 139 6.49 6.95 1.21
N ALA A 140 7.14 8.03 1.65
CA ALA A 140 8.17 8.00 2.70
C ALA A 140 7.60 7.54 4.06
N SER A 141 6.40 8.00 4.41
CA SER A 141 5.70 7.53 5.62
C SER A 141 5.33 6.05 5.50
N CYS A 142 4.83 5.61 4.34
CA CYS A 142 4.56 4.20 4.08
C CYS A 142 5.82 3.32 4.26
N ALA A 143 6.94 3.71 3.66
CA ALA A 143 8.20 2.99 3.77
C ALA A 143 8.68 2.89 5.23
N ARG A 144 8.59 3.99 5.99
CA ARG A 144 8.93 4.02 7.42
C ARG A 144 8.08 3.06 8.25
N ILE A 145 6.76 3.09 8.06
CA ILE A 145 5.83 2.15 8.72
C ILE A 145 6.14 0.71 8.31
N GLY A 146 6.49 0.48 7.04
CA GLY A 146 6.90 -0.83 6.51
C GLY A 146 8.11 -1.40 7.28
N LYS A 147 9.18 -0.60 7.42
CA LYS A 147 10.39 -0.97 8.17
C LYS A 147 10.08 -1.31 9.63
N GLN A 148 9.34 -0.45 10.33
CA GLN A 148 8.93 -0.70 11.73
C GLN A 148 8.11 -1.99 11.89
N ARG A 149 7.28 -2.30 10.89
CA ARG A 149 6.47 -3.52 10.87
C ARG A 149 7.20 -4.75 10.33
N ARG A 150 8.45 -4.60 9.89
CA ARG A 150 9.26 -5.64 9.22
C ARG A 150 8.56 -6.21 7.97
N LEU A 151 7.98 -5.33 7.17
CA LEU A 151 7.34 -5.64 5.90
C LEU A 151 8.10 -4.96 4.76
N SER A 152 7.83 -5.40 3.54
CA SER A 152 8.43 -4.85 2.32
C SER A 152 7.39 -4.78 1.22
N VAL A 153 7.56 -3.84 0.29
CA VAL A 153 6.81 -3.74 -0.97
C VAL A 153 7.81 -3.43 -2.09
N HIS A 154 7.47 -3.73 -3.34
CA HIS A 154 8.36 -3.44 -4.46
C HIS A 154 8.32 -1.96 -4.83
N PHE A 155 7.13 -1.38 -4.84
CA PHE A 155 6.90 -0.01 -5.27
C PHE A 155 6.06 0.79 -4.28
N CYS A 156 6.34 2.09 -4.19
CA CYS A 156 5.42 3.07 -3.63
C CYS A 156 5.14 4.15 -4.67
N ILE A 157 3.91 4.69 -4.71
CA ILE A 157 3.55 5.85 -5.53
C ILE A 157 3.17 7.00 -4.61
N ASP A 158 3.91 8.10 -4.65
CA ASP A 158 3.68 9.25 -3.77
C ASP A 158 2.57 10.19 -4.30
N ASN A 159 2.25 11.22 -3.52
CA ASN A 159 1.17 12.17 -3.83
C ASN A 159 1.33 12.88 -5.19
N ASP A 160 2.57 13.15 -5.61
CA ASP A 160 2.90 13.85 -6.86
C ASP A 160 3.14 12.92 -8.07
N GLY A 161 2.86 11.63 -7.87
CA GLY A 161 3.07 10.56 -8.86
C GLY A 161 4.49 10.01 -8.91
N THR A 162 5.41 10.42 -8.03
CA THR A 162 6.74 9.82 -7.96
C THR A 162 6.63 8.32 -7.62
N ILE A 163 7.22 7.48 -8.47
CA ILE A 163 7.33 6.04 -8.24
C ILE A 163 8.66 5.78 -7.55
N TYR A 164 8.60 5.33 -6.31
CA TYR A 164 9.75 4.79 -5.60
C TYR A 164 9.79 3.28 -5.84
N GLN A 165 10.90 2.77 -6.37
CA GLN A 165 11.18 1.33 -6.33
C GLN A 165 12.03 1.03 -5.10
N LEU A 166 11.44 0.32 -4.13
CA LEU A 166 12.06 0.02 -2.84
C LEU A 166 12.83 -1.31 -2.83
N LEU A 167 12.51 -2.18 -3.78
CA LEU A 167 13.05 -3.52 -3.85
C LEU A 167 13.12 -4.00 -5.30
N ASP A 168 14.21 -4.70 -5.64
CA ASP A 168 14.31 -5.43 -6.89
C ASP A 168 13.14 -6.42 -7.02
N THR A 169 12.43 -6.35 -8.14
CA THR A 169 11.27 -7.21 -8.43
C THR A 169 11.61 -8.70 -8.56
N GLN A 170 12.88 -9.06 -8.68
CA GLN A 170 13.36 -10.44 -8.57
C GLN A 170 13.11 -11.02 -7.17
N HIS A 171 13.22 -10.21 -6.12
CA HIS A 171 12.93 -10.65 -4.76
C HIS A 171 11.43 -10.78 -4.52
N ALA A 172 11.05 -11.54 -3.50
CA ALA A 172 9.64 -11.66 -3.11
C ALA A 172 9.37 -10.82 -1.86
N ALA A 173 8.74 -9.67 -2.07
CA ALA A 173 8.32 -8.76 -1.00
C ALA A 173 7.24 -9.38 -0.11
N TRP A 174 7.29 -9.12 1.21
CA TRP A 174 6.28 -9.53 2.18
C TRP A 174 5.11 -8.55 2.29
N GLN A 175 4.32 -8.42 1.22
CA GLN A 175 3.24 -7.42 1.09
C GLN A 175 1.81 -8.01 1.25
N ALA A 176 1.59 -9.25 0.83
CA ALA A 176 0.24 -9.78 0.65
C ALA A 176 -0.30 -10.55 1.87
N GLY A 177 0.52 -10.84 2.87
CA GLY A 177 0.09 -11.57 4.08
C GLY A 177 0.03 -13.10 3.94
N SER A 178 0.54 -13.66 2.84
CA SER A 178 0.75 -15.10 2.67
C SER A 178 2.02 -15.35 1.87
N ARG A 179 2.80 -16.38 2.24
CA ARG A 179 3.98 -16.81 1.47
C ARG A 179 3.60 -17.13 0.02
N LEU A 180 2.47 -17.79 -0.20
CA LEU A 180 1.99 -18.12 -1.55
C LEU A 180 1.86 -16.85 -2.40
N TRP A 181 1.15 -15.84 -1.89
CA TRP A 181 0.90 -14.61 -2.64
C TRP A 181 2.16 -13.77 -2.81
N ASN A 182 2.96 -13.63 -1.76
CA ASN A 182 4.23 -12.87 -1.80
C ASN A 182 5.18 -13.38 -2.88
N HIS A 183 5.34 -14.71 -2.98
CA HIS A 183 6.27 -15.31 -3.93
C HIS A 183 5.76 -15.30 -5.38
N ASN A 184 4.45 -15.24 -5.58
CA ASN A 184 3.82 -15.24 -6.89
C ASN A 184 3.45 -13.84 -7.39
N SER A 185 3.80 -12.78 -6.65
CA SER A 185 3.40 -11.42 -7.02
C SER A 185 4.44 -10.33 -6.93
N ILE A 186 4.13 -9.24 -7.60
CA ILE A 186 4.68 -7.90 -7.40
C ILE A 186 3.66 -7.08 -6.61
N GLY A 187 4.07 -6.01 -5.93
CA GLY A 187 3.15 -5.19 -5.14
C GLY A 187 3.51 -3.71 -5.16
N VAL A 188 2.48 -2.86 -5.10
CA VAL A 188 2.60 -1.39 -4.98
C VAL A 188 1.71 -0.84 -3.88
N GLU A 189 2.26 0.05 -3.07
CA GLU A 189 1.51 0.86 -2.09
C GLU A 189 1.33 2.28 -2.65
N ILE A 190 0.09 2.70 -2.90
CA ILE A 190 -0.22 4.06 -3.39
C ILE A 190 -0.53 4.96 -2.21
N SER A 191 0.08 6.15 -2.16
CA SER A 191 -0.13 7.08 -1.07
C SER A 191 -1.56 7.57 -1.00
N ASN A 192 -2.25 7.24 0.09
CA ASN A 192 -3.63 7.62 0.37
C ASN A 192 -3.97 7.35 1.86
N ALA A 193 -4.17 8.42 2.62
CA ALA A 193 -4.52 8.35 4.05
C ALA A 193 -5.97 7.90 4.34
N TYR A 194 -6.76 7.58 3.31
CA TYR A 194 -8.11 7.01 3.26
C TYR A 194 -9.23 7.84 3.90
N TYR A 195 -9.03 8.38 5.11
CA TYR A 195 -10.09 9.05 5.87
C TYR A 195 -10.20 10.53 5.51
N LEU A 196 -11.44 11.03 5.36
CA LEU A 196 -11.72 12.43 5.01
C LEU A 196 -11.10 13.46 5.97
N LYS A 197 -10.86 13.08 7.23
CA LYS A 197 -10.21 13.95 8.23
C LYS A 197 -8.80 14.41 7.84
N TYR A 198 -8.21 13.81 6.81
CA TYR A 198 -6.88 14.17 6.30
C TYR A 198 -6.91 15.07 5.06
N GLN A 199 -8.08 15.46 4.55
CA GLN A 199 -8.19 16.34 3.37
C GLN A 199 -7.40 17.64 3.55
N ASP A 200 -7.63 18.34 4.67
CA ASP A 200 -6.98 19.61 4.98
C ASP A 200 -5.46 19.48 5.08
N TRP A 201 -4.96 18.30 5.48
CA TRP A 201 -3.52 18.05 5.49
C TRP A 201 -2.95 18.10 4.08
N TYR A 202 -3.60 17.49 3.08
CA TYR A 202 -3.13 17.53 1.70
C TYR A 202 -3.17 18.94 1.11
N VAL A 203 -4.25 19.68 1.38
CA VAL A 203 -4.40 21.09 0.95
C VAL A 203 -3.31 21.96 1.54
N LYS A 204 -3.09 21.88 2.87
CA LYS A 204 -2.07 22.65 3.58
C LYS A 204 -0.65 22.38 3.08
N ASN A 205 -0.39 21.15 2.59
CA ASN A 205 0.92 20.74 2.10
C ASN A 205 1.06 20.87 0.58
N GLY A 206 0.17 21.59 -0.10
CA GLY A 206 0.34 21.98 -1.51
C GLY A 206 -0.09 20.92 -2.53
N PHE A 207 -0.70 19.81 -2.12
CA PHE A 207 -1.21 18.78 -3.04
C PHE A 207 -2.60 19.07 -3.57
N GLY A 208 -3.28 20.09 -3.02
CA GLY A 208 -4.68 20.38 -3.32
C GLY A 208 -5.64 19.32 -2.79
N GLU A 209 -6.90 19.45 -3.17
CA GLU A 209 -7.95 18.53 -2.73
C GLU A 209 -7.83 17.16 -3.40
N ARG A 210 -7.82 16.09 -2.59
CA ARG A 210 -8.01 14.74 -3.12
C ARG A 210 -9.45 14.55 -3.60
N PRO A 211 -9.66 13.80 -4.70
CA PRO A 211 -11.00 13.35 -5.08
C PRO A 211 -11.66 12.59 -3.93
N ILE A 212 -13.00 12.63 -3.86
CA ILE A 212 -13.73 11.88 -2.84
C ILE A 212 -14.44 10.69 -3.46
N ILE A 213 -14.21 9.51 -2.88
CA ILE A 213 -14.88 8.27 -3.23
C ILE A 213 -16.18 8.19 -2.40
N GLU A 214 -17.31 8.17 -3.10
CA GLU A 214 -18.63 7.98 -2.49
C GLU A 214 -18.79 6.57 -1.88
N PRO A 215 -19.70 6.38 -0.91
CA PRO A 215 -19.91 5.08 -0.25
C PRO A 215 -20.10 3.93 -1.25
N LEU A 216 -19.27 2.90 -1.12
CA LEU A 216 -19.27 1.71 -1.97
C LEU A 216 -19.38 0.42 -1.15
N ARG A 217 -19.44 -0.73 -1.82
CA ARG A 217 -19.41 -2.04 -1.14
C ARG A 217 -18.08 -2.76 -1.39
N CYS A 218 -17.51 -3.34 -0.33
CA CYS A 218 -16.39 -4.26 -0.39
C CYS A 218 -16.70 -5.46 0.52
N HIS A 219 -16.53 -6.69 0.03
CA HIS A 219 -16.93 -7.92 0.75
C HIS A 219 -18.42 -7.97 1.16
N GLY A 220 -19.28 -7.24 0.43
CA GLY A 220 -20.69 -7.06 0.76
C GLY A 220 -20.96 -6.01 1.85
N ALA A 221 -19.94 -5.57 2.60
CA ALA A 221 -20.06 -4.51 3.60
C ALA A 221 -20.01 -3.12 2.96
N LYS A 222 -20.82 -2.18 3.47
CA LYS A 222 -20.80 -0.79 3.03
C LYS A 222 -19.59 -0.07 3.63
N LEU A 223 -18.74 0.48 2.79
CA LEU A 223 -17.67 1.39 3.17
C LEU A 223 -18.20 2.83 3.20
N LYS A 224 -17.70 3.63 4.14
CA LYS A 224 -18.01 5.07 4.21
C LYS A 224 -17.30 5.83 3.09
N LYS A 225 -17.72 7.07 2.88
CA LYS A 225 -17.04 8.04 2.02
C LYS A 225 -15.56 8.16 2.44
N SER A 226 -14.64 8.16 1.47
CA SER A 226 -13.19 8.12 1.70
C SER A 226 -12.43 8.94 0.67
N LEU A 227 -11.16 9.23 0.95
CA LEU A 227 -10.27 9.90 0.00
C LEU A 227 -9.91 8.99 -1.17
N GLY A 228 -9.93 9.55 -2.36
CA GLY A 228 -9.48 8.94 -3.61
C GLY A 228 -8.03 9.28 -3.94
N PHE A 229 -7.65 8.94 -5.17
CA PHE A 229 -6.30 9.12 -5.72
C PHE A 229 -6.27 10.33 -6.63
N TYR A 230 -5.13 11.03 -6.70
CA TYR A 230 -4.94 12.07 -7.70
C TYR A 230 -4.74 11.45 -9.09
N ASP A 231 -5.12 12.17 -10.15
CA ASP A 231 -4.94 11.71 -11.54
C ASP A 231 -3.47 11.37 -11.83
N VAL A 232 -2.53 12.17 -11.35
CA VAL A 232 -1.09 11.91 -11.49
C VAL A 232 -0.64 10.59 -10.85
N GLN A 233 -1.30 10.14 -9.77
CA GLN A 233 -1.05 8.82 -9.17
C GLN A 233 -1.60 7.70 -10.05
N LEU A 234 -2.77 7.91 -10.66
CA LEU A 234 -3.40 6.94 -11.55
C LEU A 234 -2.60 6.79 -12.86
N ASP A 235 -2.05 7.88 -13.38
CA ASP A 235 -1.17 7.87 -14.55
C ASP A 235 0.15 7.17 -14.24
N ALA A 236 0.77 7.45 -13.09
CA ALA A 236 1.96 6.75 -12.61
C ALA A 236 1.71 5.24 -12.46
N LEU A 237 0.58 4.86 -11.86
CA LEU A 237 0.18 3.45 -11.71
C LEU A 237 -0.02 2.78 -13.08
N THR A 238 -0.63 3.49 -14.03
CA THR A 238 -0.84 2.99 -15.40
C THR A 238 0.50 2.73 -16.10
N ALA A 239 1.45 3.65 -16.00
CA ALA A 239 2.80 3.47 -16.55
C ALA A 239 3.55 2.32 -15.88
N LEU A 240 3.39 2.16 -14.55
CA LEU A 240 3.96 1.03 -13.82
C LEU A 240 3.36 -0.31 -14.27
N TYR A 241 2.04 -0.39 -14.45
CA TYR A 241 1.35 -1.58 -14.94
C TYR A 241 1.83 -1.97 -16.33
N GLU A 242 1.95 -1.00 -17.25
CA GLU A 242 2.51 -1.23 -18.59
C GLU A 242 3.93 -1.80 -18.51
N ALA A 243 4.80 -1.20 -17.70
CA ALA A 243 6.18 -1.64 -17.55
C ALA A 243 6.27 -3.07 -16.99
N MET A 244 5.46 -3.39 -15.96
CA MET A 244 5.39 -4.73 -15.38
C MET A 244 4.85 -5.77 -16.37
N HIS A 245 3.78 -5.42 -17.09
CA HIS A 245 3.23 -6.28 -18.14
C HIS A 245 4.29 -6.60 -19.20
N ARG A 246 4.98 -5.57 -19.70
CA ARG A 246 5.99 -5.73 -20.75
C ARG A 246 7.20 -6.55 -20.28
N LYS A 247 7.66 -6.33 -19.05
CA LYS A 247 8.84 -7.01 -18.46
C LYS A 247 8.53 -8.43 -18.00
N LEU A 248 7.47 -8.63 -17.23
CA LEU A 248 7.16 -9.89 -16.54
C LEU A 248 6.08 -10.72 -17.25
N LYS A 249 5.49 -10.20 -18.33
CA LYS A 249 4.40 -10.85 -19.09
C LYS A 249 3.13 -11.11 -18.29
N ILE A 250 2.94 -10.39 -17.17
CA ILE A 250 1.69 -10.40 -16.39
C ILE A 250 0.58 -9.77 -17.25
N PRO A 251 -0.50 -10.48 -17.61
CA PRO A 251 -1.56 -9.93 -18.47
C PRO A 251 -2.21 -8.66 -17.87
N LEU A 252 -2.52 -7.66 -18.69
CA LEU A 252 -3.27 -6.46 -18.27
C LEU A 252 -4.77 -6.77 -18.10
N GLU A 253 -5.07 -7.71 -17.22
CA GLU A 253 -6.41 -8.18 -16.88
C GLU A 253 -6.65 -8.02 -15.37
N THR A 254 -7.91 -7.89 -14.97
CA THR A 254 -8.30 -7.83 -13.55
C THR A 254 -9.56 -8.67 -13.33
N PRO A 255 -9.84 -9.17 -12.10
CA PRO A 255 -11.03 -9.98 -11.88
C PRO A 255 -12.34 -9.22 -12.15
N LEU A 256 -13.09 -9.69 -13.16
CA LEU A 256 -14.43 -9.22 -13.51
C LEU A 256 -15.47 -10.34 -13.33
N ASP A 257 -16.72 -9.96 -13.08
CA ASP A 257 -17.86 -10.89 -13.07
C ASP A 257 -18.32 -11.24 -14.50
N GLY A 258 -19.36 -12.08 -14.61
CA GLY A 258 -19.90 -12.50 -15.91
C GLY A 258 -20.46 -11.36 -16.77
N ASP A 259 -20.76 -10.21 -16.16
CA ASP A 259 -21.26 -9.00 -16.84
C ASP A 259 -20.13 -7.98 -17.09
N SER A 260 -18.87 -8.41 -16.98
CA SER A 260 -17.67 -7.56 -17.13
C SER A 260 -17.56 -6.42 -16.11
N ARG A 261 -18.19 -6.57 -14.94
CA ARG A 261 -18.09 -5.59 -13.84
C ARG A 261 -16.99 -5.98 -12.85
N PRO A 262 -16.30 -5.02 -12.21
CA PRO A 262 -15.26 -5.33 -11.22
C PRO A 262 -15.78 -6.18 -10.05
N ILE A 263 -15.04 -7.24 -9.70
CA ILE A 263 -15.35 -8.04 -8.51
C ILE A 263 -14.93 -7.27 -7.25
N THR A 264 -15.89 -7.00 -6.37
CA THR A 264 -15.74 -6.18 -5.14
C THR A 264 -15.49 -6.99 -3.86
N GLY A 265 -15.10 -8.26 -4.00
CA GLY A 265 -14.79 -9.14 -2.87
C GLY A 265 -13.69 -10.14 -3.21
N VAL A 266 -13.54 -11.16 -2.36
CA VAL A 266 -12.54 -12.23 -2.58
C VAL A 266 -12.76 -12.95 -3.90
N TYR A 267 -11.70 -13.11 -4.68
CA TYR A 267 -11.70 -13.83 -5.96
C TYR A 267 -10.89 -15.12 -5.88
N LYS A 268 -11.59 -16.26 -5.90
CA LYS A 268 -11.03 -17.59 -5.61
C LYS A 268 -9.82 -18.00 -6.47
N PRO A 269 -9.76 -17.69 -7.79
CA PRO A 269 -8.54 -17.97 -8.57
C PRO A 269 -7.32 -17.19 -8.06
N ALA A 270 -7.47 -15.91 -7.71
CA ALA A 270 -6.38 -15.10 -7.16
C ALA A 270 -5.92 -15.60 -5.78
N THR A 271 -6.84 -16.02 -4.89
CA THR A 271 -6.46 -16.57 -3.58
C THR A 271 -5.62 -17.84 -3.68
N LYS A 272 -5.76 -18.59 -4.78
CA LYS A 272 -4.98 -19.80 -5.07
C LYS A 272 -3.72 -19.53 -5.91
N ALA A 273 -3.41 -18.27 -6.21
CA ALA A 273 -2.35 -17.87 -7.13
C ALA A 273 -2.49 -18.53 -8.53
N LYS A 274 -3.73 -18.72 -8.98
CA LYS A 274 -4.08 -19.30 -10.30
C LYS A 274 -4.69 -18.26 -11.26
N PHE A 275 -4.62 -16.99 -10.91
CA PHE A 275 -5.06 -15.89 -11.75
C PHE A 275 -3.82 -15.13 -12.19
N ASP A 276 -3.76 -14.80 -13.48
CA ASP A 276 -2.67 -14.04 -14.05
C ASP A 276 -3.19 -12.64 -14.38
N GLY A 277 -2.63 -11.62 -13.72
CA GLY A 277 -3.05 -10.23 -13.94
C GLY A 277 -2.90 -9.31 -12.74
N PHE A 278 -3.71 -8.27 -12.66
CA PHE A 278 -3.62 -7.23 -11.65
C PHE A 278 -4.83 -7.31 -10.71
N VAL A 279 -4.57 -7.35 -9.41
CA VAL A 279 -5.57 -7.58 -8.37
C VAL A 279 -5.48 -6.54 -7.26
N HIS A 280 -6.60 -6.32 -6.58
CA HIS A 280 -6.59 -5.65 -5.29
C HIS A 280 -6.21 -6.62 -4.17
N HIS A 281 -5.67 -6.10 -3.06
CA HIS A 281 -5.39 -6.94 -1.89
C HIS A 281 -6.67 -7.57 -1.30
N TYR A 282 -7.79 -6.85 -1.32
CA TYR A 282 -9.08 -7.36 -0.87
C TYR A 282 -9.53 -8.58 -1.69
N GLN A 283 -9.11 -8.74 -2.94
CA GLN A 283 -9.46 -9.92 -3.74
C GLN A 283 -8.73 -11.18 -3.24
N LEU A 284 -7.68 -11.04 -2.43
CA LEU A 284 -6.95 -12.15 -1.82
C LEU A 284 -7.54 -12.57 -0.45
N THR A 285 -8.10 -11.63 0.32
CA THR A 285 -8.57 -11.90 1.69
C THR A 285 -9.67 -10.95 2.16
N ARG A 286 -10.59 -11.46 2.98
CA ARG A 286 -11.65 -10.67 3.64
C ARG A 286 -11.12 -9.71 4.72
N ASN A 287 -9.89 -9.92 5.20
CA ASN A 287 -9.29 -9.06 6.22
C ASN A 287 -8.82 -7.71 5.68
N LYS A 288 -8.87 -7.54 4.35
CA LYS A 288 -8.41 -6.34 3.66
C LYS A 288 -9.53 -5.72 2.85
N ILE A 289 -9.46 -4.40 2.76
CA ILE A 289 -10.35 -3.57 1.93
C ILE A 289 -9.55 -2.73 0.93
N ASP A 290 -8.22 -2.74 1.02
CA ASP A 290 -7.34 -2.11 0.05
C ASP A 290 -7.38 -2.87 -1.29
N CYS A 291 -7.58 -2.25 -2.46
CA CYS A 291 -7.72 -0.81 -2.74
C CYS A 291 -9.14 -0.46 -3.25
N ALA A 292 -10.19 -0.74 -2.46
CA ALA A 292 -11.59 -0.56 -2.87
C ALA A 292 -11.96 0.87 -3.25
N GLY A 293 -12.46 1.06 -4.47
CA GLY A 293 -12.78 2.37 -5.04
C GLY A 293 -11.78 2.85 -6.11
N LEU A 294 -10.69 2.12 -6.32
CA LEU A 294 -9.85 2.22 -7.52
C LEU A 294 -10.37 1.24 -8.59
N ASP A 295 -10.63 1.71 -9.81
CA ASP A 295 -11.06 0.86 -10.92
C ASP A 295 -9.84 0.30 -11.69
N LEU A 296 -9.40 -0.91 -11.33
CA LEU A 296 -8.30 -1.56 -12.05
C LEU A 296 -8.65 -1.92 -13.49
N SER A 297 -9.93 -2.06 -13.85
CA SER A 297 -10.31 -2.35 -15.23
C SER A 297 -9.99 -1.16 -16.13
N GLU A 298 -10.20 0.06 -15.63
CA GLU A 298 -9.82 1.28 -16.32
C GLU A 298 -8.31 1.44 -16.43
N ILE A 299 -7.57 1.20 -15.33
CA ILE A 299 -6.09 1.25 -15.34
C ILE A 299 -5.51 0.25 -16.34
N CYS A 300 -6.00 -1.00 -16.34
CA CYS A 300 -5.58 -2.01 -17.32
C CYS A 300 -5.90 -1.61 -18.76
N LYS A 301 -7.08 -1.01 -19.01
CA LYS A 301 -7.45 -0.49 -20.34
C LYS A 301 -6.51 0.63 -20.79
N LYS A 302 -6.21 1.61 -19.92
CA LYS A 302 -5.28 2.70 -20.22
C LYS A 302 -3.86 2.17 -20.46
N ALA A 303 -3.39 1.22 -19.65
CA ALA A 303 -2.07 0.63 -19.81
C ALA A 303 -1.92 -0.11 -21.14
N LYS A 304 -2.98 -0.76 -21.65
CA LYS A 304 -2.99 -1.41 -22.96
C LYS A 304 -2.82 -0.42 -24.13
N THR A 305 -3.29 0.81 -23.99
CA THR A 305 -3.24 1.83 -25.05
C THR A 305 -2.06 2.79 -24.91
N LEU A 306 -1.23 2.61 -23.87
CA LEU A 306 -0.12 3.51 -23.56
C LEU A 306 1.01 3.30 -24.59
N LYS A 307 1.04 4.18 -25.60
CA LYS A 307 1.98 4.11 -26.72
C LYS A 307 3.43 4.19 -26.25
N ASN A 308 4.34 3.57 -27.00
CA ASN A 308 5.75 3.89 -26.88
C ASN A 308 5.91 5.34 -27.38
N ASN A 309 6.29 6.25 -26.50
CA ASN A 309 6.83 7.55 -26.91
C ASN A 309 8.13 7.33 -27.68
#